data_AF-A0A497FPW7-F1
#
_entry.id   AF-A0A497FPW7-F1
#
_cell.length_a   1.000
_cell.length_b   1.000
_cell.length_c   1.000
_cell.angle_alpha   90.00
_cell.angle_beta   90.00
_cell.angle_gamma   90.00
#
_symmetry.space_group_name_H-M   'P 1'
#
loop_
_entity.id
_entity.type
_entity.pdbx_description
1 polymer ?
#
loop_
_entity_poly.entity_id
_entity_poly.type
_entity_poly.pdbx_seq_one_letter_code
_entity_poly.pdbx_strand_id
1 'polypeptide(L)'
;MSEAVGEIKVGAKPPMHYVLATVIQFNQGVKSVHIKARGRAISKAVDVAQITVNRFLKDKVEVKEVTIGSEEVGEPGKTRTVSTIEIVLEQKE
;
A
#
# COMPACT_ATOMS: atom_id res chain seq x y z
N MET A 1 -14.31 -18.22 1.62
CA MET A 1 -13.02 -18.47 0.94
C MET A 1 -12.22 -17.20 1.08
N SER A 2 -11.05 -17.23 1.72
CA SER A 2 -10.20 -16.05 1.85
C SER A 2 -9.77 -15.63 0.44
N GLU A 3 -10.33 -14.54 -0.08
CA GLU A 3 -9.83 -13.95 -1.33
C GLU A 3 -8.35 -13.64 -1.13
N ALA A 4 -7.52 -13.97 -2.13
CA ALA A 4 -6.09 -13.70 -2.04
C ALA A 4 -5.90 -12.18 -1.95
N VAL A 5 -5.47 -11.70 -0.79
CA VAL A 5 -5.17 -10.29 -0.52
C VAL A 5 -3.66 -10.08 -0.72
N GLY A 6 -3.31 -9.17 -1.61
CA GLY A 6 -1.93 -8.75 -1.82
C GLY A 6 -1.48 -7.76 -0.75
N GLU A 7 -0.23 -7.81 -0.32
CA GLU A 7 0.34 -6.83 0.63
C GLU A 7 1.64 -6.23 0.08
N ILE A 8 1.77 -4.90 0.17
CA ILE A 8 2.96 -4.15 -0.24
C ILE A 8 3.40 -3.24 0.92
N LYS A 9 4.56 -3.54 1.51
CA LYS A 9 5.18 -2.70 2.56
C LYS A 9 6.12 -1.66 1.96
N VAL A 10 5.74 -0.40 2.05
CA VAL A 10 6.51 0.73 1.50
C VAL A 10 7.57 1.19 2.49
N GLY A 11 8.80 1.36 2.00
CA GLY A 11 9.96 1.72 2.79
C GLY A 11 10.97 2.55 1.99
N ALA A 12 12.25 2.17 2.03
CA ALA A 12 13.33 2.98 1.46
C ALA A 12 13.49 2.87 -0.06
N LYS A 13 12.97 1.81 -0.72
CA LYS A 13 13.17 1.61 -2.17
C LYS A 13 12.53 2.75 -3.00
N PRO A 14 12.97 2.98 -4.25
CA PRO A 14 12.33 3.94 -5.14
C PRO A 14 10.84 3.61 -5.37
N PRO A 15 9.95 4.61 -5.53
CA PRO A 15 8.50 4.40 -5.65
C PRO A 15 8.09 3.38 -6.71
N MET A 16 8.75 3.41 -7.87
CA MET A 16 8.44 2.52 -9.01
C MET A 16 8.60 1.03 -8.69
N HIS A 17 9.45 0.65 -7.73
CA HIS A 17 9.57 -0.76 -7.33
C HIS A 17 8.29 -1.28 -6.68
N TYR A 18 7.63 -0.43 -5.88
CA TYR A 18 6.38 -0.78 -5.22
C TYR A 18 5.22 -0.75 -6.21
N VAL A 19 5.21 0.21 -7.14
CA VAL A 19 4.22 0.26 -8.24
C VAL A 19 4.28 -1.03 -9.06
N LEU A 20 5.47 -1.44 -9.50
CA LEU A 20 5.64 -2.66 -10.29
C LEU A 20 5.17 -3.90 -9.52
N ALA A 21 5.54 -4.02 -8.24
CA ALA A 21 5.09 -5.13 -7.39
C ALA A 21 3.56 -5.17 -7.26
N THR A 22 2.92 -4.01 -7.11
CA THR A 22 1.45 -3.87 -7.04
C THR A 22 0.80 -4.33 -8.35
N VAL A 23 1.31 -3.87 -9.50
CA VAL A 23 0.82 -4.26 -10.84
C VAL A 23 0.97 -5.76 -11.08
N ILE A 24 2.09 -6.36 -10.70
CA ILE A 24 2.31 -7.81 -10.83
C ILE A 24 1.25 -8.60 -10.05
N GLN A 25 0.93 -8.18 -8.81
CA GLN A 25 -0.10 -8.86 -8.01
C GLN A 25 -1.47 -8.80 -8.69
N PHE A 26 -1.91 -7.63 -9.15
CA PHE A 26 -3.17 -7.53 -9.90
C PHE A 26 -3.19 -8.39 -11.16
N ASN A 27 -2.09 -8.41 -11.92
CA ASN A 27 -1.96 -9.26 -13.11
C ASN A 27 -1.97 -10.77 -12.78
N GLN A 28 -1.63 -11.15 -11.55
CA GLN A 28 -1.73 -12.54 -11.05
C GLN A 28 -3.13 -12.91 -10.57
N GLY A 29 -4.12 -12.03 -10.73
CA GLY A 29 -5.52 -12.28 -10.36
C GLY A 29 -5.85 -11.90 -8.91
N VAL A 30 -4.96 -11.21 -8.21
CA VAL A 30 -5.28 -10.60 -6.91
C VAL A 30 -6.34 -9.52 -7.10
N LYS A 31 -7.43 -9.59 -6.35
CA LYS A 31 -8.54 -8.63 -6.45
C LYS A 31 -8.31 -7.36 -5.63
N SER A 32 -7.59 -7.50 -4.51
CA SER A 32 -7.32 -6.41 -3.57
C SER A 32 -5.86 -6.42 -3.12
N VAL A 33 -5.21 -5.25 -3.15
CA VAL A 33 -3.83 -5.06 -2.69
C VAL A 33 -3.76 -3.96 -1.64
N HIS A 34 -3.16 -4.27 -0.51
CA HIS A 34 -3.02 -3.39 0.65
C HIS A 34 -1.62 -2.77 0.66
N ILE A 35 -1.54 -1.47 0.41
CA ILE A 35 -0.29 -0.70 0.47
C ILE A 35 -0.15 -0.14 1.89
N LYS A 36 0.84 -0.64 2.64
CA LYS A 36 1.08 -0.28 4.04
C LYS A 36 2.37 0.50 4.19
N ALA A 37 2.34 1.57 4.98
CA ALA A 37 3.52 2.36 5.30
C ALA A 37 3.42 3.02 6.67
N ARG A 38 4.57 3.49 7.16
CA ARG A 38 4.67 4.22 8.43
C ARG A 38 5.65 5.38 8.37
N GLY A 39 5.39 6.40 9.17
CA GLY A 39 6.22 7.60 9.29
C GLY A 39 6.50 8.25 7.93
N ARG A 40 7.78 8.50 7.64
CA ARG A 40 8.22 9.21 6.42
C ARG A 40 7.85 8.50 5.11
N ALA A 41 7.54 7.19 5.16
CA ALA A 41 7.15 6.42 3.99
C ALA A 41 5.68 6.63 3.58
N ILE A 42 4.87 7.32 4.39
CA ILE A 42 3.45 7.59 4.11
C ILE A 42 3.28 8.33 2.78
N SER A 43 4.01 9.43 2.56
CA SER A 43 3.93 10.18 1.29
C SER A 43 4.26 9.29 0.09
N LYS A 44 5.26 8.42 0.22
CA LYS A 44 5.64 7.46 -0.83
C LYS A 44 4.53 6.43 -1.09
N ALA A 45 3.82 5.98 -0.06
CA ALA A 45 2.71 5.04 -0.24
C ALA A 45 1.54 5.68 -0.99
N VAL A 46 1.25 6.96 -0.69
CA VAL A 46 0.25 7.73 -1.45
C VAL A 46 0.67 7.87 -2.91
N ASP A 47 1.94 8.20 -3.18
CA ASP A 47 2.45 8.27 -4.56
C ASP A 47 2.33 6.93 -5.28
N VAL A 48 2.67 5.81 -4.62
CA VAL A 48 2.56 4.46 -5.20
C VAL A 48 1.11 4.13 -5.54
N ALA A 49 0.17 4.43 -4.65
CA ALA A 49 -1.25 4.22 -4.90
C ALA A 49 -1.76 5.04 -6.09
N GLN A 50 -1.45 6.34 -6.11
CA GLN A 50 -1.88 7.26 -7.17
C GLN A 50 -1.24 6.92 -8.52
N ILE A 51 0.04 6.56 -8.56
CA ILE A 51 0.69 6.14 -9.81
C ILE A 51 0.08 4.83 -10.31
N THR A 52 -0.19 3.87 -9.43
CA THR A 52 -0.82 2.60 -9.80
C THR A 52 -2.18 2.83 -10.45
N VAL A 53 -3.06 3.57 -9.79
CA VAL A 53 -4.45 3.82 -10.24
C VAL A 53 -4.48 4.72 -11.48
N ASN A 54 -3.73 5.81 -11.51
CA ASN A 54 -3.89 6.81 -12.57
C ASN A 54 -3.07 6.52 -13.83
N ARG A 55 -1.95 5.79 -13.70
CA ARG A 55 -0.99 5.58 -14.81
C ARG A 55 -0.94 4.15 -15.32
N PHE A 56 -0.98 3.15 -14.43
CA PHE A 56 -0.72 1.75 -14.82
C PHE A 56 -1.98 0.91 -14.95
N LEU A 57 -2.93 1.06 -14.02
CA LEU A 57 -4.18 0.29 -13.96
C LEU A 57 -5.39 1.23 -14.06
N LYS A 58 -5.25 2.26 -14.89
CA LYS A 58 -6.31 3.25 -15.13
C LYS A 58 -7.60 2.55 -15.54
N ASP A 59 -8.69 2.98 -14.91
CA ASP A 59 -10.05 2.47 -15.12
C ASP A 59 -10.26 0.98 -14.78
N LYS A 60 -9.25 0.31 -14.20
CA LYS A 60 -9.31 -1.11 -13.78
C LYS A 60 -9.21 -1.30 -12.28
N VAL A 61 -8.51 -0.40 -11.59
CA VAL A 61 -8.31 -0.44 -10.14
C VAL A 61 -8.67 0.92 -9.55
N GLU A 62 -9.21 0.92 -8.34
CA GLU A 62 -9.50 2.14 -7.58
C GLU A 62 -9.06 2.03 -6.12
N VAL A 63 -9.02 3.19 -5.44
CA VAL A 63 -8.80 3.25 -4.00
C VAL A 63 -10.13 2.96 -3.32
N LYS A 64 -10.21 1.83 -2.62
CA LYS A 64 -11.41 1.41 -1.86
C LYS A 64 -11.47 2.08 -0.50
N GLU A 65 -10.36 2.05 0.23
CA GLU A 65 -10.30 2.49 1.62
C GLU A 65 -8.92 3.04 1.96
N VAL A 66 -8.88 4.03 2.84
CA VAL A 66 -7.65 4.55 3.43
C VAL A 66 -7.80 4.59 4.93
N THR A 67 -6.96 3.83 5.63
CA THR A 67 -6.94 3.74 7.08
C THR A 67 -5.66 4.35 7.60
N ILE A 68 -5.79 5.28 8.56
CA ILE A 68 -4.66 5.88 9.26
C ILE A 68 -4.64 5.43 10.71
N GLY A 69 -3.46 5.36 11.29
CA GLY A 69 -3.31 4.96 12.67
C GLY A 69 -1.98 5.37 13.27
N SER A 70 -1.63 4.73 14.36
CA SER A 70 -0.35 4.88 15.02
C SER A 70 0.06 3.56 15.64
N GLU A 71 1.34 3.25 15.61
CA GLU A 71 1.92 2.05 16.23
C GLU A 71 3.14 2.43 17.07
N GLU A 72 3.38 1.68 18.15
CA GLU A 72 4.63 1.79 18.90
C GLU A 72 5.73 0.96 18.23
N VAL A 73 6.87 1.59 17.97
CA VAL A 73 8.01 0.97 17.33
C VAL A 73 9.26 1.21 18.16
N GLY A 74 10.04 0.16 18.40
CA GLY A 74 11.30 0.25 19.13
C GLY A 74 11.51 -0.94 20.05
N GLU A 75 12.54 -0.85 20.88
CA GLU A 75 12.82 -1.82 21.92
C GLU A 75 12.07 -1.45 23.22
N PRO A 76 11.81 -2.42 24.12
CA PRO A 76 11.22 -2.15 25.42
C PRO A 76 11.98 -1.06 26.17
N GLY A 77 11.28 0.00 26.58
CA GLY A 77 11.88 1.16 27.26
C GLY A 77 12.46 2.25 26.33
N LYS A 78 12.48 2.02 25.02
CA LYS A 78 12.82 3.01 23.97
C LYS A 78 11.84 2.93 22.80
N THR A 79 10.55 2.82 23.09
CA THR A 79 9.51 2.87 22.07
C THR A 79 9.21 4.32 21.66
N ARG A 80 8.76 4.48 20.42
CA ARG A 80 8.18 5.72 19.93
C ARG A 80 6.93 5.43 19.14
N THR A 81 5.96 6.33 19.22
CA THR A 81 4.76 6.28 18.39
C THR A 81 5.09 6.75 16.97
N VAL A 82 4.66 5.98 15.97
CA VAL A 82 4.84 6.31 14.56
C VAL A 82 3.49 6.21 13.87
N SER A 83 3.12 7.22 13.10
CA SER A 83 1.89 7.20 12.30
C SER A 83 1.96 6.11 11.24
N THR A 84 0.83 5.46 10.98
CA THR A 84 0.67 4.41 9.96
C THR A 84 -0.36 4.83 8.93
N ILE A 85 -0.22 4.29 7.72
CA ILE A 85 -1.23 4.37 6.67
C ILE A 85 -1.37 3.00 6.01
N GLU A 86 -2.61 2.64 5.69
CA GLU A 86 -2.98 1.52 4.85
C GLU A 86 -3.91 2.04 3.75
N ILE A 87 -3.57 1.75 2.50
CA ILE A 87 -4.36 2.11 1.33
C ILE A 87 -4.76 0.82 0.64
N VAL A 88 -6.07 0.57 0.58
CA VAL A 88 -6.63 -0.60 -0.10
C VAL A 88 -6.94 -0.22 -1.53
N LEU A 89 -6.28 -0.91 -2.47
CA LEU A 89 -6.59 -0.84 -3.89
C LEU A 89 -7.41 -2.07 -4.29
N GLU A 90 -8.49 -1.89 -5.01
CA GLU A 90 -9.38 -2.98 -5.46
C GLU A 90 -9.67 -2.88 -6.95
N GLN A 91 -9.82 -4.03 -7.64
CA GLN A 91 -10.29 -4.03 -9.02
C GLN A 91 -11.71 -3.48 -9.09
N LYS A 92 -11.96 -2.61 -10.07
CA LYS A 92 -13.32 -2.16 -10.39
C LYS A 92 -14.13 -3.33 -10.94
N GLU A 93 -15.36 -3.48 -10.45
CA GLU A 93 -16.35 -4.39 -11.04
C GLU A 93 -16.76 -3.94 -12.45
#